data_AF-A0A0Q0W5X9-F1
#
_entry.id   AF-A0A0Q0W5X9-F1
#
_cell.length_a   1.000
_cell.length_b   1.000
_cell.length_c   1.000
_cell.angle_alpha   90.00
_cell.angle_beta   90.00
_cell.angle_gamma   90.00
#
_symmetry.space_group_name_H-M   'P 1'
#
loop_
_entity.id
_entity.type
_entity.pdbx_description
1 polymer ?
#
loop_
_entity_poly.entity_id
_entity_poly.type
_entity_poly.pdbx_seq_one_letter_code
_entity_poly.pdbx_strand_id
1 'polypeptide(L)'
;MLWLVHEEEFCLNASLKKINQNDPDKRTIEENVFSNWWKLDVVNPIQKDFFTSLQPENLSHLSLKKFYEDIILRIRNLNTAEVKGAFVTASEEQTETNEILLKHLKDIEVSLKSLRNQIKNETQFNKKVELNLQIKNYENEKTNIISKLAEH
;
A
#
# COMPACT_ATOMS: atom_id res chain seq x y z
N MET A 1 0.84 12.36 12.62
CA MET A 1 1.62 11.15 12.34
C MET A 1 1.85 10.41 13.65
N LEU A 2 1.68 9.09 13.66
CA LEU A 2 1.91 8.23 14.81
C LEU A 2 2.89 7.12 14.44
N TRP A 3 3.67 6.69 15.42
CA TRP A 3 4.53 5.51 15.33
C TRP A 3 3.88 4.44 16.20
N LEU A 4 3.42 3.37 15.56
CA LEU A 4 2.83 2.23 16.22
C LEU A 4 3.92 1.18 16.36
N VAL A 5 4.08 0.63 17.56
CA VAL A 5 5.05 -0.44 17.84
C VAL A 5 4.30 -1.60 18.45
N HIS A 6 4.52 -2.80 17.92
CA HIS A 6 3.98 -4.03 18.44
C HIS A 6 5.05 -5.11 18.35
N GLU A 7 5.43 -5.67 19.50
CA GLU A 7 6.59 -6.57 19.61
C GLU A 7 7.87 -5.91 19.06
N GLU A 8 8.47 -6.48 18.01
CA GLU A 8 9.69 -5.98 17.35
C GLU A 8 9.38 -5.28 16.01
N GLU A 9 8.11 -5.06 15.71
CA GLU A 9 7.65 -4.44 14.48
C GLU A 9 7.10 -3.03 14.73
N PHE A 10 7.23 -2.17 13.72
CA PHE A 10 6.63 -0.85 13.74
C PHE A 10 5.88 -0.53 12.44
N CYS A 11 4.94 0.40 12.57
CA CYS A 11 4.10 0.92 11.49
C CYS A 11 3.97 2.44 11.64
N LEU A 12 4.05 3.16 10.52
CA LEU A 12 3.80 4.59 10.46
C LEU A 12 2.36 4.86 10.05
N ASN A 13 1.71 5.76 10.77
CA ASN A 13 0.39 6.25 10.41
C ASN A 13 0.43 7.75 10.14
N ALA A 14 -0.17 8.17 9.03
CA ALA A 14 -0.48 9.56 8.74
C ALA A 14 -1.98 9.71 8.43
N SER A 15 -2.64 10.65 9.12
CA SER A 15 -4.06 10.95 8.90
C SER A 15 -4.19 12.23 8.09
N LEU A 16 -4.98 12.17 7.02
CA LEU A 16 -5.48 13.35 6.30
C LEU A 16 -6.65 13.92 7.12
N LYS A 17 -6.45 15.14 7.63
CA LYS A 17 -7.47 15.86 8.41
C LYS A 17 -7.94 17.06 7.62
N LYS A 18 -9.25 17.23 7.46
CA LYS A 18 -9.85 18.48 6.97
C LYS A 18 -10.59 19.21 8.09
N ILE A 19 -10.59 20.53 7.97
CA ILE A 19 -11.48 21.40 8.74
C ILE A 19 -12.85 21.28 8.07
N ASN A 20 -13.88 20.97 8.85
CA ASN A 20 -15.25 20.96 8.34
C ASN A 20 -15.65 22.41 8.00
N GLN A 21 -16.06 22.65 6.75
CA GLN A 21 -16.43 23.99 6.28
C GLN A 21 -17.72 24.52 6.93
N ASN A 22 -18.58 23.63 7.43
CA ASN A 22 -19.84 23.98 8.10
C ASN A 22 -19.69 24.13 9.62
N ASP A 23 -18.61 23.61 10.21
CA ASP A 23 -18.35 23.65 11.66
C ASP A 23 -16.82 23.68 11.90
N PRO A 24 -16.21 24.87 12.01
CA PRO A 24 -14.75 25.03 12.10
C PRO A 24 -14.12 24.36 13.33
N ASP A 25 -14.91 24.06 14.36
CA ASP A 25 -14.47 23.42 15.59
C ASP A 25 -14.45 21.89 15.47
N LYS A 26 -15.08 21.33 14.43
CA LYS A 26 -15.02 19.90 14.13
C LYS A 26 -13.90 19.59 13.13
N ARG A 27 -13.00 18.70 13.56
CA ARG A 27 -12.00 18.07 12.69
C ARG A 27 -12.55 16.74 12.20
N THR A 28 -12.60 16.55 10.88
CA THR A 28 -12.95 15.26 10.28
C THR A 28 -11.67 14.61 9.77
N ILE A 29 -11.43 13.35 10.16
CA ILE A 29 -10.40 12.51 9.56
C ILE A 29 -11.00 11.97 8.26
N GLU A 30 -10.41 12.33 7.12
CA GLU A 30 -10.87 11.83 5.82
C GLU A 30 -10.29 10.45 5.53
N GLU A 31 -9.00 10.28 5.83
CA GLU A 31 -8.27 9.08 5.48
C GLU A 31 -7.14 8.84 6.48
N ASN A 32 -6.89 7.57 6.79
CA ASN A 32 -5.70 7.13 7.50
C ASN A 32 -4.85 6.31 6.54
N VAL A 33 -3.64 6.80 6.28
CA VAL A 33 -2.62 6.11 5.51
C VAL A 33 -1.72 5.39 6.51
N PHE A 34 -1.60 4.08 6.36
CA PHE A 34 -0.70 3.24 7.14
C PHE A 34 0.40 2.74 6.24
N SER A 35 1.61 2.67 6.77
CA SER A 35 2.62 1.81 6.18
C SER A 35 2.32 0.35 6.47
N ASN A 36 2.92 -0.56 5.72
CA ASN A 36 3.06 -1.94 6.17
C ASN A 36 3.89 -2.02 7.47
N TRP A 37 3.75 -3.14 8.18
CA TRP A 37 4.55 -3.45 9.36
C TRP A 37 5.93 -3.94 8.93
N TRP A 38 6.97 -3.48 9.59
CA TRP A 38 8.33 -3.93 9.34
C TRP A 38 9.14 -3.98 10.63
N LYS A 39 10.24 -4.74 10.60
CA LYS A 39 11.14 -4.88 11.73
C LYS A 39 12.22 -3.79 11.76
N LEU A 40 12.63 -3.39 12.96
CA LEU A 40 13.67 -2.38 13.21
C LEU A 40 15.10 -2.91 13.03
N ASP A 41 15.29 -4.21 13.22
CA ASP A 41 16.60 -4.86 13.28
C ASP A 41 17.16 -5.26 11.91
N VAL A 42 16.35 -5.15 10.85
CA VAL A 42 16.75 -5.51 9.48
C VAL A 42 17.19 -4.26 8.72
N VAL A 43 18.44 -4.26 8.26
CA VAL A 43 18.92 -3.24 7.31
C VAL A 43 18.25 -3.47 5.97
N ASN A 44 17.18 -2.71 5.71
CA ASN A 44 16.45 -2.76 4.45
C ASN A 44 16.78 -1.53 3.58
N PRO A 45 17.34 -1.70 2.36
CA PRO A 45 17.59 -0.60 1.43
C PRO A 45 16.37 0.28 1.16
N ILE A 46 15.17 -0.33 1.04
CA ILE A 46 13.90 0.39 0.85
C ILE A 46 13.63 1.34 2.01
N GLN A 47 13.83 0.88 3.25
CA GLN A 47 13.63 1.71 4.45
C GLN A 47 14.64 2.85 4.49
N LYS A 48 15.90 2.58 4.15
CA LYS A 48 16.96 3.60 4.12
C LYS A 48 16.61 4.72 3.11
N ASP A 49 16.20 4.35 1.91
CA ASP A 49 15.82 5.30 0.86
C ASP A 49 14.56 6.09 1.26
N PHE A 50 13.60 5.41 1.88
CA PHE A 50 12.42 6.07 2.44
C PHE A 50 12.79 7.11 3.51
N PHE A 51 13.60 6.76 4.51
CA PHE A 51 14.01 7.71 5.55
C PHE A 51 14.82 8.88 4.98
N THR A 52 15.64 8.61 3.97
CA THR A 52 16.35 9.67 3.22
C THR A 52 15.34 10.60 2.55
N SER A 53 14.28 10.07 1.94
CA SER A 53 13.23 10.86 1.29
C SER A 53 12.38 11.71 2.26
N LEU A 54 12.39 11.37 3.55
CA LEU A 54 11.70 12.11 4.62
C LEU A 54 12.53 13.23 5.25
N GLN A 55 13.81 13.34 4.87
CA GLN A 55 14.64 14.46 5.34
C GLN A 55 14.01 15.80 4.88
N PRO A 56 13.98 16.83 5.73
CA PRO A 56 13.31 18.10 5.43
C PRO A 56 13.70 18.72 4.09
N GLU A 57 14.96 18.54 3.67
CA GLU A 57 15.53 19.03 2.42
C GLU A 57 14.89 18.39 1.17
N ASN A 58 14.27 17.21 1.32
CA ASN A 58 13.63 16.44 0.27
C ASN A 58 12.08 16.59 0.26
N LEU A 59 11.56 17.51 1.07
CA LEU A 59 10.14 17.78 1.24
C LEU A 59 9.81 19.22 0.84
N SER A 60 8.54 19.49 0.53
CA SER A 60 8.09 20.81 0.11
C SER A 60 8.19 21.82 1.25
N HIS A 61 8.91 22.92 1.00
CA HIS A 61 8.95 24.08 1.88
C HIS A 61 7.86 25.13 1.56
N LEU A 62 6.93 24.84 0.64
CA LEU A 62 5.91 25.80 0.20
C LEU A 62 4.91 26.15 1.31
N SER A 63 4.53 25.18 2.13
CA SER A 63 3.66 25.35 3.29
C SER A 63 3.72 24.12 4.18
N LEU A 64 3.34 24.26 5.45
CA LEU A 64 3.20 23.11 6.36
C LEU A 64 2.21 22.06 5.84
N LYS A 65 1.18 22.49 5.10
CA LYS A 65 0.22 21.60 4.46
C LYS A 65 0.92 20.75 3.39
N LYS A 66 1.65 21.37 2.46
CA LYS A 66 2.36 20.64 1.39
C LYS A 66 3.49 19.77 1.94
N PHE A 67 4.21 20.24 2.94
CA PHE A 67 5.19 19.45 3.67
C PHE A 67 4.58 18.16 4.23
N TYR A 68 3.40 18.25 4.85
CA TYR A 68 2.70 17.08 5.41
C TYR A 68 2.11 16.16 4.33
N GLU A 69 1.58 16.72 3.24
CA GLU A 69 1.12 15.96 2.08
C GLU A 69 2.27 15.15 1.45
N ASP A 70 3.47 15.72 1.36
CA ASP A 70 4.65 14.98 0.87
C ASP A 70 5.00 13.79 1.78
N ILE A 71 4.93 13.95 3.10
CA ILE A 71 5.14 12.82 4.04
C ILE A 71 4.13 11.70 3.78
N ILE A 72 2.86 12.04 3.60
CA ILE A 72 1.82 11.07 3.26
C ILE A 72 2.17 10.37 1.94
N LEU A 73 2.57 11.13 0.92
CA LEU A 73 2.98 10.59 -0.37
C LEU A 73 4.16 9.62 -0.24
N ARG A 74 5.16 9.92 0.60
CA ARG A 74 6.28 9.00 0.86
C ARG A 74 5.82 7.69 1.51
N ILE A 75 4.87 7.75 2.45
CA ILE A 75 4.30 6.53 3.08
C ILE A 75 3.56 5.69 2.04
N ARG A 76 2.80 6.31 1.14
CA ARG A 76 2.12 5.61 0.05
C ARG A 76 3.09 4.95 -0.92
N ASN A 77 4.14 5.67 -1.33
CA ASN A 77 5.20 5.12 -2.17
C ASN A 77 5.89 3.93 -1.51
N LEU A 78 6.11 3.99 -0.20
CA LEU A 78 6.71 2.90 0.55
C LEU A 78 5.87 1.62 0.53
N ASN A 79 4.54 1.72 0.62
CA ASN A 79 3.66 0.57 0.50
C ASN A 79 3.76 -0.13 -0.87
N THR A 80 4.10 0.63 -1.92
CA THR A 80 4.30 0.07 -3.26
C THR A 80 5.70 -0.50 -3.45
N ALA A 81 6.67 -0.06 -2.64
CA ALA A 81 8.08 -0.44 -2.77
C ALA A 81 8.32 -1.93 -2.53
N GLU A 82 7.51 -2.58 -1.68
CA GLU A 82 7.60 -4.04 -1.47
C GLU A 82 7.31 -4.84 -2.73
N VAL A 83 6.37 -4.37 -3.57
CA VAL A 83 6.02 -5.03 -4.84
C VAL A 83 7.06 -4.70 -5.91
N LYS A 84 7.56 -3.45 -5.93
CA LYS A 84 8.58 -3.00 -6.90
C LYS A 84 9.98 -3.51 -6.59
N GLY A 85 10.25 -3.88 -5.33
CA GLY A 85 11.57 -4.24 -4.83
C GLY A 85 12.50 -3.05 -4.56
N ALA A 86 12.05 -1.82 -4.79
CA ALA A 86 12.81 -0.59 -4.55
C ALA A 86 11.89 0.56 -4.15
N PHE A 87 12.40 1.47 -3.32
CA PHE A 87 11.69 2.71 -2.98
C PHE A 87 11.90 3.75 -4.09
N VAL A 88 10.82 4.29 -4.62
CA VAL A 88 10.85 5.35 -5.62
C VAL A 88 9.89 6.46 -5.21
N THR A 89 10.36 7.70 -5.27
CA THR A 89 9.51 8.89 -5.08
C THR A 89 8.74 9.16 -6.37
N ALA A 90 7.49 8.69 -6.44
CA ALA A 90 6.60 8.93 -7.57
C ALA A 90 5.84 10.25 -7.44
N SER A 91 5.27 10.73 -8.55
CA SER A 91 4.33 11.86 -8.55
C SER A 91 3.03 11.50 -7.82
N GLU A 92 2.23 12.50 -7.45
CA GLU A 92 0.93 12.29 -6.80
C GLU A 92 -0.01 11.39 -7.63
N GLU A 93 -0.15 11.69 -8.93
CA GLU A 93 -0.95 10.90 -9.88
C GLU A 93 -0.48 9.45 -10.01
N GLN A 94 0.84 9.25 -10.12
CA GLN A 94 1.41 7.91 -10.20
C GLN A 94 1.22 7.14 -8.89
N THR A 95 1.34 7.82 -7.75
CA THR A 95 1.15 7.20 -6.44
C THR A 95 -0.29 6.75 -6.26
N GLU A 96 -1.26 7.58 -6.64
CA GLU A 96 -2.68 7.25 -6.61
C GLU A 96 -3.01 6.05 -7.51
N THR A 97 -2.43 6.01 -8.72
CA THR A 97 -2.52 4.86 -9.62
C THR A 97 -1.93 3.59 -8.99
N ASN A 98 -0.74 3.70 -8.38
CA ASN A 98 -0.09 2.58 -7.71
C ASN A 98 -0.91 2.07 -6.52
N GLU A 99 -1.57 2.96 -5.76
CA GLU A 99 -2.44 2.57 -4.64
C GLU A 99 -3.67 1.79 -5.12
N ILE A 100 -4.29 2.21 -6.22
CA ILE A 100 -5.42 1.49 -6.83
C ILE A 100 -4.97 0.08 -7.26
N LEU A 101 -3.83 -0.02 -7.92
CA LEU A 101 -3.25 -1.31 -8.33
C LEU A 101 -2.89 -2.19 -7.13
N LEU A 102 -2.31 -1.61 -6.08
CA LEU A 102 -1.95 -2.34 -4.87
C LEU A 102 -3.18 -2.86 -4.11
N LYS A 103 -4.26 -2.06 -4.05
CA LYS A 103 -5.54 -2.51 -3.48
C LYS A 103 -6.11 -3.68 -4.28
N HIS A 104 -6.11 -3.56 -5.60
CA HIS A 104 -6.60 -4.62 -6.48
C HIS A 104 -5.78 -5.91 -6.31
N LEU A 105 -4.45 -5.79 -6.17
CA LEU A 105 -3.57 -6.92 -5.89
C LEU A 105 -3.96 -7.65 -4.59
N LYS A 106 -4.24 -6.90 -3.52
CA LYS A 106 -4.69 -7.47 -2.22
C LYS A 106 -6.03 -8.20 -2.36
N ASP A 107 -6.98 -7.64 -3.11
CA ASP A 107 -8.29 -8.25 -3.34
C ASP A 107 -8.17 -9.58 -4.12
N ILE A 108 -7.28 -9.63 -5.12
CA ILE A 108 -6.96 -10.86 -5.85
C ILE A 108 -6.35 -11.91 -4.92
N GLU A 109 -5.42 -11.54 -4.03
CA GLU A 109 -4.81 -12.48 -3.10
C GLU A 109 -5.80 -13.09 -2.11
N VAL A 110 -6.74 -12.28 -1.61
CA VAL A 110 -7.86 -12.76 -0.78
C VAL A 110 -8.74 -13.73 -1.56
N SER A 111 -9.08 -13.40 -2.81
CA SER A 111 -9.88 -14.23 -3.70
C SER A 111 -9.20 -15.57 -3.99
N LEU A 112 -7.90 -15.56 -4.31
CA LEU A 112 -7.10 -16.76 -4.52
C LEU A 112 -7.04 -17.64 -3.27
N LYS A 113 -6.87 -17.05 -2.09
CA LYS A 113 -6.88 -17.80 -0.82
C LYS A 113 -8.22 -18.49 -0.59
N SER A 114 -9.32 -17.79 -0.86
CA SER A 114 -10.69 -18.34 -0.77
C SER A 114 -10.90 -19.50 -1.75
N LEU A 115 -10.59 -19.31 -3.03
CA LEU A 115 -10.75 -20.33 -4.08
C LEU A 115 -9.91 -21.57 -3.78
N ARG A 116 -8.66 -21.41 -3.35
CA ARG A 116 -7.78 -22.53 -2.96
C ARG A 116 -8.36 -23.32 -1.78
N ASN A 117 -9.01 -22.65 -0.83
CA ASN A 117 -9.70 -23.33 0.27
C ASN A 117 -10.97 -24.06 -0.20
N GLN A 118 -11.73 -23.48 -1.13
CA GLN A 118 -12.91 -24.13 -1.72
C GLN A 118 -12.52 -25.43 -2.45
N ILE A 119 -11.43 -25.42 -3.22
CA ILE A 119 -10.93 -26.61 -3.92
C ILE A 119 -10.60 -27.76 -2.96
N LYS A 120 -10.03 -27.47 -1.78
CA LYS A 120 -9.67 -28.49 -0.79
C LYS A 120 -10.88 -29.29 -0.31
N ASN A 121 -12.03 -28.63 -0.20
CA ASN A 121 -13.27 -29.21 0.32
C ASN A 121 -14.24 -29.69 -0.78
N GLU A 122 -13.97 -29.36 -2.05
CA GLU A 122 -14.80 -29.79 -3.17
C GLU A 122 -14.53 -31.27 -3.50
N THR A 123 -15.57 -31.99 -3.91
CA THR A 123 -15.50 -33.41 -4.29
C THR A 123 -15.91 -33.63 -5.74
N GLN A 124 -16.73 -32.74 -6.31
CA GLN A 124 -17.19 -32.82 -7.68
C GLN A 124 -16.10 -32.37 -8.66
N PHE A 125 -15.70 -33.29 -9.55
CA PHE A 125 -14.64 -33.05 -10.53
C PHE A 125 -14.89 -31.80 -11.39
N ASN A 126 -16.11 -31.63 -11.93
CA ASN A 126 -16.45 -30.50 -12.80
C ASN A 126 -16.26 -29.16 -12.08
N LYS A 127 -16.66 -29.06 -10.81
CA LYS A 127 -16.48 -27.86 -9.99
C LYS A 127 -15.00 -27.60 -9.66
N LYS A 128 -14.21 -28.66 -9.42
CA LYS A 128 -12.75 -28.50 -9.27
C LYS A 128 -12.11 -27.92 -10.52
N VAL A 129 -12.53 -28.36 -11.71
CA VAL A 129 -12.02 -27.83 -12.98
C VAL A 129 -12.37 -26.34 -13.11
N GLU A 130 -13.62 -25.96 -12.83
CA GLU A 130 -14.07 -24.57 -12.86
C GLU A 130 -13.26 -23.68 -11.90
N LEU A 131 -13.11 -24.10 -10.64
CA LEU A 131 -12.34 -23.36 -9.64
C LEU A 131 -10.87 -23.21 -10.04
N ASN A 132 -10.26 -24.25 -10.63
CA ASN A 132 -8.88 -24.18 -11.12
C ASN A 132 -8.73 -23.18 -12.29
N LEU A 133 -9.72 -23.09 -13.20
CA LEU A 133 -9.71 -22.09 -14.27
C LEU A 133 -9.80 -20.67 -13.70
N GLN A 134 -10.66 -20.44 -12.69
CA GLN A 134 -10.75 -19.15 -12.01
C GLN A 134 -9.44 -18.78 -11.32
N ILE A 135 -8.81 -19.72 -10.61
CA ILE A 135 -7.48 -19.51 -10.00
C ILE A 135 -6.47 -19.08 -11.05
N LYS A 136 -6.39 -19.78 -12.18
CA LYS A 136 -5.46 -19.46 -13.26
C LYS A 136 -5.70 -18.06 -13.82
N ASN A 137 -6.95 -17.65 -13.98
CA ASN A 137 -7.30 -16.30 -14.43
C ASN A 137 -6.81 -15.23 -13.44
N TYR A 138 -7.07 -15.42 -12.15
CA TYR A 138 -6.60 -14.52 -11.09
C TYR A 138 -5.06 -14.49 -10.98
N GLU A 139 -4.37 -15.61 -11.20
CA GLU A 139 -2.91 -15.66 -11.21
C GLU A 139 -2.32 -14.88 -12.41
N ASN A 140 -2.94 -14.98 -13.58
CA ASN A 140 -2.56 -14.18 -14.75
C ASN A 140 -2.79 -12.69 -14.50
N GLU A 141 -3.94 -12.33 -13.93
CA GLU A 141 -4.27 -10.95 -13.60
C GLU A 141 -3.31 -10.37 -12.55
N LYS A 142 -3.00 -11.14 -11.50
CA LYS A 142 -1.98 -10.79 -10.50
C LYS A 142 -0.65 -10.45 -11.17
N THR A 143 -0.20 -11.29 -12.09
CA THR A 143 1.08 -11.10 -12.80
C THR A 143 1.08 -9.82 -13.64
N ASN A 144 -0.03 -9.51 -14.31
CA ASN A 144 -0.21 -8.27 -15.08
C ASN A 144 -0.19 -7.02 -14.19
N ILE A 145 -0.80 -7.08 -13.00
CA ILE A 145 -0.76 -5.95 -12.06
C ILE A 145 0.67 -5.73 -11.54
N ILE A 146 1.39 -6.81 -11.22
CA ILE A 146 2.78 -6.72 -10.77
C ILE A 146 3.67 -6.11 -11.86
N SER A 147 3.49 -6.52 -13.13
CA SER A 147 4.25 -5.92 -14.23
C SER A 147 3.96 -4.43 -14.39
N LYS A 148 2.69 -4.01 -14.32
CA LYS A 148 2.31 -2.58 -14.35
C LYS A 148 2.90 -1.78 -13.19
N LEU A 149 2.98 -2.37 -12.00
CA LEU A 149 3.61 -1.72 -10.85
C LEU A 149 5.14 -1.60 -11.03
N ALA A 150 5.78 -2.54 -11.72
CA ALA A 150 7.23 -2.56 -11.95
C ALA A 150 7.70 -1.69 -13.14
N GLU A 151 6.82 -1.38 -14.11
CA GLU A 151 7.12 -0.57 -15.29
C GLU A 151 7.27 0.95 -15.00
N HIS A 152 6.95 1.37 -13.78
CA HIS A 152 6.95 2.77 -13.31
C HIS A 152 7.63 2.89 -11.94
#